data_AF-A0A1G2DEH1-F1
#
_entry.id   AF-A0A1G2DEH1-F1
#
_cell.length_a   1.000
_cell.length_b   1.000
_cell.length_c   1.000
_cell.angle_alpha   90.00
_cell.angle_beta   90.00
_cell.angle_gamma   90.00
#
_symmetry.space_group_name_H-M   'P 1'
#
loop_
_entity.id
_entity.type
_entity.pdbx_description
1 polymer ?
#
loop_
_entity_poly.entity_id
_entity_poly.type
_entity_poly.pdbx_seq_one_letter_code
_entity_poly.pdbx_strand_id
1 'polypeptide(L)'
;MARIFLICPVRKASDEMNTHIETYVRELEASGHTVHWPKRDTRQDGDPVGIRICTDNREEMFAADEVHIWFDHESRGSCFDIGMAYVFEHLRPGRVVIANPSDFLSAPASPQLSLLFSIVAHMFSRPVQMNMVKRWKEYPPDELFRHTTLSDDTHTLRTVPSHTGALCVYGMIFAVMQSVPRKIVLEVNIASTPEKSFDNVLLWLVEHTKNGPKTV
;
A
#
# COMPACT_ATOMS: atom_id res chain seq x y z
N MET A 1 -12.12 11.40 -18.49
CA MET A 1 -10.87 10.68 -18.74
C MET A 1 -9.95 10.93 -17.56
N ALA A 2 -9.63 9.89 -16.80
CA ALA A 2 -8.77 9.97 -15.61
C ALA A 2 -7.59 9.03 -15.77
N ARG A 3 -6.45 9.39 -15.16
CA ARG A 3 -5.30 8.52 -14.96
C ARG A 3 -5.51 7.74 -13.66
N ILE A 4 -5.54 6.43 -13.74
CA ILE A 4 -5.85 5.54 -12.63
C ILE A 4 -4.62 4.72 -12.31
N PHE A 5 -4.18 4.70 -11.05
CA PHE A 5 -3.20 3.72 -10.58
C PHE A 5 -3.94 2.55 -9.93
N LEU A 6 -3.69 1.33 -10.40
CA LEU A 6 -4.33 0.13 -9.85
C LEU A 6 -3.42 -0.58 -8.84
N ILE A 7 -3.83 -0.60 -7.58
CA ILE A 7 -3.25 -1.49 -6.57
C ILE A 7 -3.90 -2.87 -6.71
N CYS A 8 -3.10 -3.89 -6.99
CA CYS A 8 -3.56 -5.28 -7.06
C CYS A 8 -2.43 -6.27 -6.72
N PRO A 9 -2.77 -7.53 -6.42
CA PRO A 9 -1.76 -8.58 -6.28
C PRO A 9 -1.02 -8.80 -7.61
N VAL A 10 0.32 -8.85 -7.55
CA VAL A 10 1.17 -9.18 -8.72
C VAL A 10 1.69 -10.61 -8.62
N ARG A 11 2.26 -10.97 -7.46
CA ARG A 11 2.72 -12.33 -7.18
C ARG A 11 1.59 -13.13 -6.54
N LYS A 12 1.53 -14.44 -6.86
CA LYS A 12 0.54 -15.39 -6.29
C LYS A 12 -0.94 -15.10 -6.62
N ALA A 13 -1.23 -14.15 -7.51
CA ALA A 13 -2.57 -13.97 -8.05
C ALA A 13 -2.96 -15.18 -8.91
N SER A 14 -4.15 -15.75 -8.68
CA SER A 14 -4.67 -16.84 -9.51
C SER A 14 -4.95 -16.36 -10.93
N ASP A 15 -4.98 -17.29 -11.90
CA ASP A 15 -5.31 -16.95 -13.30
C ASP A 15 -6.72 -16.37 -13.42
N GLU A 16 -7.67 -16.86 -12.61
CA GLU A 16 -9.02 -16.31 -12.52
C GLU A 16 -9.02 -14.87 -12.02
N MET A 17 -8.31 -14.59 -10.91
CA MET A 17 -8.20 -13.23 -10.38
C MET A 17 -7.54 -12.29 -11.40
N ASN A 18 -6.49 -12.76 -12.08
CA ASN A 18 -5.82 -11.98 -13.14
C ASN A 18 -6.78 -11.68 -14.29
N THR A 19 -7.64 -12.62 -14.67
CA THR A 19 -8.63 -12.44 -15.73
C THR A 19 -9.67 -11.38 -15.33
N HIS A 20 -10.14 -11.41 -14.09
CA HIS A 20 -11.06 -10.40 -13.57
C HIS A 20 -10.42 -9.00 -13.48
N ILE A 21 -9.17 -8.91 -13.01
CA ILE A 21 -8.41 -7.66 -13.00
C ILE A 21 -8.22 -7.12 -14.41
N GLU A 22 -7.82 -7.97 -15.37
CA GLU A 22 -7.63 -7.55 -16.75
C GLU A 22 -8.94 -7.05 -17.39
N THR A 23 -10.05 -7.71 -17.09
CA THR A 23 -11.38 -7.30 -17.56
C THR A 23 -11.73 -5.91 -17.03
N TYR A 24 -11.53 -5.70 -15.72
CA TYR A 24 -11.73 -4.40 -15.08
C TYR A 24 -10.88 -3.29 -15.69
N VAL A 25 -9.59 -3.56 -15.96
CA VAL A 25 -8.69 -2.62 -16.65
C VAL A 25 -9.21 -2.28 -18.03
N ARG A 26 -9.62 -3.28 -18.83
CA ARG A 26 -10.14 -3.08 -20.19
C ARG A 26 -11.43 -2.27 -20.20
N GLU A 27 -12.32 -2.47 -19.24
CA GLU A 27 -13.57 -1.71 -19.13
C GLU A 27 -13.33 -0.22 -18.82
N LEU A 28 -12.38 0.07 -17.93
CA LEU A 28 -11.95 1.44 -17.65
C LEU A 28 -11.30 2.09 -18.87
N GLU A 29 -10.41 1.37 -19.56
CA GLU A 29 -9.75 1.86 -20.78
C GLU A 29 -10.76 2.10 -21.92
N ALA A 30 -11.73 1.20 -22.11
CA ALA A 30 -12.83 1.35 -23.07
C ALA A 30 -13.73 2.56 -22.77
N SER A 31 -13.84 2.93 -21.49
CA SER A 31 -14.56 4.13 -21.03
C SER A 31 -13.72 5.41 -21.16
N GLY A 32 -12.51 5.32 -21.73
CA GLY A 32 -11.63 6.46 -21.96
C GLY A 32 -10.82 6.88 -20.74
N HIS A 33 -10.49 5.95 -19.84
CA HIS A 33 -9.48 6.17 -18.80
C HIS A 33 -8.13 5.60 -19.24
N THR A 34 -7.04 6.03 -18.60
CA THR A 34 -5.73 5.38 -18.73
C THR A 34 -5.40 4.71 -17.41
N VAL A 35 -5.08 3.42 -17.42
CA VAL A 35 -4.81 2.66 -16.20
C VAL A 35 -3.34 2.27 -16.16
N HIS A 36 -2.66 2.55 -15.05
CA HIS A 36 -1.36 1.96 -14.73
C HIS A 36 -1.58 0.71 -13.90
N TRP A 37 -1.33 -0.46 -14.48
CA TRP A 37 -1.45 -1.76 -13.85
C TRP A 37 -0.04 -2.35 -13.60
N PRO A 38 0.46 -2.39 -12.36
CA PRO A 38 1.86 -2.73 -12.07
C PRO A 38 2.35 -4.07 -12.63
N LYS A 39 1.46 -5.06 -12.82
CA LYS A 39 1.81 -6.33 -13.46
C LYS A 39 2.22 -6.15 -14.93
N ARG A 40 1.57 -5.22 -15.64
CA ARG A 40 1.78 -4.89 -17.05
C ARG A 40 2.82 -3.78 -17.22
N ASP A 41 2.72 -2.73 -16.40
CA ASP A 41 3.33 -1.44 -16.67
C ASP A 41 4.56 -1.15 -15.79
N THR A 42 4.71 -1.81 -14.64
CA THR A 42 5.92 -1.70 -13.80
C THR A 42 6.86 -2.86 -14.10
N ARG A 43 8.10 -2.56 -14.52
CA ARG A 43 9.13 -3.60 -14.74
C ARG A 43 9.35 -4.40 -13.45
N GLN A 44 9.01 -5.69 -13.44
CA GLN A 44 9.01 -6.52 -12.22
C GLN A 44 10.35 -7.20 -11.92
N ASP A 45 11.28 -7.22 -12.88
CA ASP A 45 12.58 -7.88 -12.80
C ASP A 45 13.74 -6.89 -12.56
N GLY A 46 14.95 -7.41 -12.40
CA GLY A 46 16.16 -6.58 -12.25
C GLY A 46 16.21 -5.68 -11.02
N ASP A 47 15.39 -5.94 -10.01
CA ASP A 47 15.36 -5.22 -8.73
C ASP A 47 15.43 -6.20 -7.56
N PRO A 48 16.65 -6.61 -7.15
CA PRO A 48 16.86 -7.62 -6.10
C PRO A 48 16.51 -7.11 -4.69
N VAL A 49 16.36 -5.80 -4.51
CA VAL A 49 15.96 -5.19 -3.23
C VAL A 49 14.44 -5.00 -3.20
N GLY A 50 13.87 -4.50 -4.30
CA GLY A 50 12.46 -4.07 -4.41
C GLY A 50 12.28 -2.55 -4.33
N ILE A 51 13.37 -1.79 -4.15
CA ILE A 51 13.27 -0.34 -3.93
C ILE A 51 12.85 0.42 -5.19
N ARG A 52 13.33 0.00 -6.37
CA ARG A 52 12.96 0.63 -7.63
C ARG A 52 11.46 0.42 -7.86
N ILE A 53 10.97 -0.80 -7.69
CA ILE A 53 9.55 -1.11 -7.87
C ILE A 53 8.67 -0.29 -6.91
N CYS A 54 9.06 -0.18 -5.64
CA CYS A 54 8.34 0.66 -4.68
C CYS A 54 8.35 2.14 -5.10
N THR A 55 9.49 2.66 -5.57
CA THR A 55 9.61 4.04 -6.07
C THR A 55 8.76 4.28 -7.31
N ASP A 56 8.89 3.43 -8.34
CA ASP A 56 8.12 3.50 -9.59
C ASP A 56 6.61 3.52 -9.28
N ASN A 57 6.14 2.59 -8.44
CA ASN A 57 4.74 2.52 -8.03
C ASN A 57 4.28 3.78 -7.28
N ARG A 58 5.09 4.31 -6.37
CA ARG A 58 4.78 5.54 -5.63
C ARG A 58 4.65 6.73 -6.58
N GLU A 59 5.56 6.88 -7.52
CA GLU A 59 5.56 7.99 -8.48
C GLU A 59 4.31 7.95 -9.37
N GLU A 60 4.00 6.78 -9.94
CA GLU A 60 2.80 6.59 -10.76
C GLU A 60 1.50 6.79 -9.95
N MET A 61 1.45 6.29 -8.72
CA MET A 61 0.30 6.48 -7.82
C MET A 61 0.05 7.96 -7.51
N PHE A 62 1.10 8.73 -7.20
CA PHE A 62 0.95 10.14 -6.85
C PHE A 62 0.80 11.05 -8.08
N ALA A 63 1.20 10.58 -9.25
CA ALA A 63 0.90 11.22 -10.53
C ALA A 63 -0.54 10.98 -10.99
N ALA A 64 -1.18 9.87 -10.59
CA ALA A 64 -2.55 9.51 -10.97
C ALA A 64 -3.62 10.48 -10.43
N ASP A 65 -4.76 10.53 -11.11
CA ASP A 65 -5.93 11.30 -10.68
C ASP A 65 -6.75 10.51 -9.66
N GLU A 66 -6.77 9.18 -9.77
CA GLU A 66 -7.49 8.24 -8.91
C GLU A 66 -6.63 6.99 -8.61
N VAL A 67 -6.85 6.39 -7.44
CA VAL A 67 -6.24 5.13 -7.04
C VAL A 67 -7.33 4.09 -6.88
N HIS A 68 -7.30 3.06 -7.71
CA HIS A 68 -8.25 1.95 -7.64
C HIS A 68 -7.58 0.78 -6.93
N ILE A 69 -8.32 0.10 -6.05
CA ILE A 69 -7.77 -0.98 -5.23
C ILE A 69 -8.56 -2.26 -5.49
N TRP A 70 -7.88 -3.22 -6.13
CA TRP A 70 -8.30 -4.61 -6.12
C TRP A 70 -7.85 -5.25 -4.81
N PHE A 71 -8.76 -5.30 -3.85
CA PHE A 71 -8.49 -5.76 -2.51
C PHE A 71 -8.33 -7.28 -2.47
N ASP A 72 -7.19 -7.72 -1.95
CA ASP A 72 -6.89 -9.10 -1.58
C ASP A 72 -6.12 -9.07 -0.27
N HIS A 73 -6.71 -9.68 0.77
CA HIS A 73 -6.13 -9.71 2.10
C HIS A 73 -4.82 -10.49 2.19
N GLU A 74 -4.51 -11.38 1.24
CA GLU A 74 -3.26 -12.15 1.22
C GLU A 74 -2.11 -11.40 0.52
N SER A 75 -2.41 -10.33 -0.20
CA SER A 75 -1.41 -9.57 -0.96
C SER A 75 -0.61 -8.61 -0.08
N ARG A 76 0.58 -9.07 0.30
CA ARG A 76 1.56 -8.27 1.06
C ARG A 76 2.06 -7.05 0.30
N GLY A 77 2.19 -7.14 -1.02
CA GLY A 77 2.53 -6.00 -1.88
C GLY A 77 1.45 -4.92 -1.78
N SER A 78 0.18 -5.33 -1.94
CA SER A 78 -0.96 -4.43 -1.78
C SER A 78 -1.04 -3.83 -0.38
N CYS A 79 -0.66 -4.53 0.68
CA CYS A 79 -0.64 -3.96 2.03
C CYS A 79 0.29 -2.73 2.13
N PHE A 80 1.49 -2.82 1.54
CA PHE A 80 2.41 -1.69 1.50
C PHE A 80 1.84 -0.54 0.64
N ASP A 81 1.32 -0.85 -0.54
CA ASP A 81 0.73 0.16 -1.43
C ASP A 81 -0.54 0.82 -0.83
N ILE A 82 -1.35 0.09 -0.06
CA ILE A 82 -2.50 0.63 0.71
C ILE A 82 -2.02 1.67 1.73
N GLY A 83 -0.85 1.46 2.34
CA GLY A 83 -0.20 2.47 3.18
C GLY A 83 0.10 3.76 2.41
N MET A 84 0.60 3.65 1.19
CA MET A 84 0.81 4.82 0.32
C MET A 84 -0.51 5.46 -0.11
N ALA A 85 -1.53 4.65 -0.45
CA ALA A 85 -2.87 5.12 -0.83
C ALA A 85 -3.56 5.88 0.31
N TYR A 86 -3.33 5.48 1.57
CA TYR A 86 -3.81 6.23 2.72
C TYR A 86 -3.27 7.66 2.73
N VAL A 87 -1.97 7.85 2.49
CA VAL A 87 -1.36 9.18 2.37
C VAL A 87 -1.92 9.93 1.15
N PHE A 88 -2.04 9.26 0.01
CA PHE A 88 -2.63 9.84 -1.21
C PHE A 88 -4.04 10.40 -0.96
N GLU A 89 -4.92 9.63 -0.31
CA GLU A 89 -6.30 10.02 -0.01
C GLU A 89 -6.40 11.18 0.98
N HIS A 90 -5.45 11.32 1.91
CA HIS A 90 -5.38 12.49 2.79
C HIS A 90 -4.95 13.76 2.04
N LEU A 91 -4.12 13.62 1.01
CA LEU A 91 -3.71 14.74 0.14
C LEU A 91 -4.76 15.06 -0.93
N ARG A 92 -5.52 14.05 -1.37
CA ARG A 92 -6.54 14.14 -2.43
C ARG A 92 -7.82 13.38 -2.02
N PRO A 93 -8.63 13.94 -1.13
CA PRO A 93 -9.84 13.25 -0.64
C PRO A 93 -10.83 12.90 -1.75
N GLY A 94 -11.47 11.74 -1.62
CA GLY A 94 -12.45 11.19 -2.55
C GLY A 94 -11.86 10.61 -3.82
N ARG A 95 -10.57 10.20 -3.83
CA ARG A 95 -9.87 9.70 -5.02
C ARG A 95 -9.43 8.25 -4.93
N VAL A 96 -9.65 7.59 -3.80
CA VAL A 96 -9.51 6.14 -3.66
C VAL A 96 -10.83 5.43 -3.95
N VAL A 97 -10.79 4.40 -4.80
CA VAL A 97 -11.95 3.58 -5.22
C VAL A 97 -11.68 2.10 -4.98
N ILE A 98 -12.67 1.36 -4.50
CA ILE A 98 -12.60 -0.10 -4.38
C ILE A 98 -13.03 -0.75 -5.71
N ALA A 99 -12.12 -1.48 -6.36
CA ALA A 99 -12.35 -2.12 -7.65
C ALA A 99 -13.20 -3.39 -7.56
N ASN A 100 -13.08 -4.15 -6.47
CA ASN A 100 -13.80 -5.40 -6.21
C ASN A 100 -14.58 -5.33 -4.88
N PRO A 101 -15.66 -4.52 -4.81
CA PRO A 101 -16.36 -4.25 -3.54
C PRO A 101 -16.95 -5.50 -2.87
N SER A 102 -17.32 -6.53 -3.62
CA SER A 102 -17.81 -7.80 -3.06
C SER A 102 -16.75 -8.50 -2.19
N ASP A 103 -15.53 -8.62 -2.70
CA ASP A 103 -14.43 -9.28 -1.99
C ASP A 103 -13.99 -8.43 -0.80
N PHE A 104 -13.88 -7.12 -0.98
CA PHE A 104 -13.58 -6.18 0.10
C PHE A 104 -14.57 -6.27 1.26
N LEU A 105 -15.88 -6.34 0.97
CA LEU A 105 -16.93 -6.42 1.99
C LEU A 105 -17.07 -7.81 2.63
N SER A 106 -16.59 -8.86 1.96
CA SER A 106 -16.62 -10.24 2.50
C SER A 106 -15.32 -10.65 3.19
N ALA A 107 -14.24 -9.89 3.02
CA ALA A 107 -12.93 -10.19 3.59
C ALA A 107 -12.93 -10.29 5.13
N PRO A 108 -12.03 -11.14 5.68
CA PRO A 108 -11.81 -11.22 7.12
C PRO A 108 -11.21 -9.92 7.66
N ALA A 109 -11.40 -9.68 8.96
CA ALA A 109 -10.78 -8.53 9.63
C ALA A 109 -9.25 -8.60 9.49
N SER A 110 -8.65 -7.47 9.11
CA SER A 110 -7.20 -7.36 8.96
C SER A 110 -6.77 -5.88 9.07
N PRO A 111 -5.51 -5.60 9.42
CA PRO A 111 -5.01 -4.22 9.52
C PRO A 111 -5.21 -3.40 8.23
N GLN A 112 -4.92 -4.01 7.07
CA GLN A 112 -5.08 -3.37 5.76
C GLN A 112 -6.55 -3.12 5.40
N LEU A 113 -7.47 -4.00 5.81
CA LEU A 113 -8.91 -3.78 5.64
C LEU A 113 -9.37 -2.60 6.49
N SER A 114 -8.99 -2.57 7.78
CA SER A 114 -9.34 -1.47 8.70
C SER A 114 -8.82 -0.13 8.19
N LEU A 115 -7.56 -0.10 7.72
CA LEU A 115 -6.96 1.10 7.17
C LEU A 115 -7.69 1.58 5.92
N LEU A 116 -7.93 0.68 4.97
CA LEU A 116 -8.62 1.04 3.74
C LEU A 116 -10.05 1.51 4.01
N PHE A 117 -10.78 0.79 4.86
CA PHE A 117 -12.13 1.19 5.25
C PHE A 117 -12.15 2.58 5.90
N SER A 118 -11.13 2.95 6.67
CA SER A 118 -11.05 4.29 7.29
C SER A 118 -11.06 5.44 6.29
N ILE A 119 -10.59 5.20 5.05
CA ILE A 119 -10.51 6.22 4.02
C ILE A 119 -11.63 6.11 2.97
N VAL A 120 -12.20 4.91 2.76
CA VAL A 120 -13.32 4.70 1.82
C VAL A 120 -14.70 4.61 2.48
N ALA A 121 -14.82 4.73 3.80
CA ALA A 121 -16.10 4.57 4.52
C ALA A 121 -17.23 5.45 3.96
N HIS A 122 -16.88 6.66 3.50
CA HIS A 122 -17.81 7.62 2.92
C HIS A 122 -18.52 7.12 1.65
N MET A 123 -17.95 6.12 0.96
CA MET A 123 -18.52 5.50 -0.24
C MET A 123 -19.64 4.51 0.07
N PHE A 124 -19.80 4.10 1.33
CA PHE A 124 -20.72 3.03 1.72
C PHE A 124 -21.93 3.56 2.49
N SER A 125 -23.05 2.85 2.39
CA SER A 125 -24.26 3.15 3.16
C SER A 125 -24.03 2.93 4.66
N ARG A 126 -24.79 3.65 5.50
CA ARG A 126 -24.69 3.52 6.97
C ARG A 126 -24.80 2.08 7.48
N PRO A 127 -25.70 1.20 6.97
CA PRO A 127 -25.73 -0.20 7.38
C PRO A 127 -24.42 -0.95 7.09
N VAL A 128 -23.81 -0.72 5.93
CA VAL A 128 -22.52 -1.31 5.57
C VAL A 128 -21.43 -0.79 6.50
N GLN A 129 -21.40 0.52 6.77
CA GLN A 129 -20.44 1.09 7.69
C GLN A 129 -20.56 0.49 9.10
N MET A 130 -21.79 0.30 9.60
CA MET A 130 -22.02 -0.32 10.91
C MET A 130 -21.58 -1.79 10.98
N ASN A 131 -21.71 -2.54 9.88
CA ASN A 131 -21.18 -3.91 9.80
C ASN A 131 -19.64 -3.90 9.87
N MET A 132 -19.00 -3.03 9.08
CA MET A 132 -17.55 -2.91 9.02
C MET A 132 -16.94 -2.44 10.35
N VAL A 133 -17.61 -1.53 11.08
CA VAL A 133 -17.17 -1.09 12.42
C VAL A 133 -17.05 -2.26 13.41
N LYS A 134 -17.84 -3.33 13.27
CA LYS A 134 -17.68 -4.52 14.13
C LYS A 134 -16.35 -5.21 13.88
N ARG A 135 -15.95 -5.37 12.62
CA ARG A 135 -14.66 -5.96 12.22
C ARG A 135 -13.50 -5.03 12.55
N TRP A 136 -13.71 -3.72 12.46
CA TRP A 136 -12.73 -2.70 12.83
C TRP A 136 -12.33 -2.81 14.31
N LYS A 137 -13.26 -3.17 15.21
CA LYS A 137 -12.92 -3.38 16.63
C LYS A 137 -11.90 -4.49 16.87
N GLU A 138 -11.71 -5.41 15.91
CA GLU A 138 -10.68 -6.44 15.99
C GLU A 138 -9.28 -5.90 15.68
N TYR A 139 -9.19 -4.85 14.85
CA TYR A 139 -7.94 -4.18 14.46
C TYR A 139 -8.14 -2.66 14.41
N PRO A 140 -8.12 -1.98 15.57
CA PRO A 140 -8.36 -0.55 15.63
C PRO A 140 -7.17 0.24 15.03
N PRO A 141 -7.37 1.44 14.46
CA PRO A 141 -6.33 2.14 13.69
C PRO A 141 -5.12 2.53 14.53
N ASP A 142 -5.32 2.74 15.83
CA ASP A 142 -4.25 3.04 16.77
C ASP A 142 -3.25 1.89 16.90
N GLU A 143 -3.65 0.67 16.57
CA GLU A 143 -2.75 -0.48 16.50
C GLU A 143 -1.66 -0.29 15.43
N LEU A 144 -1.99 0.34 14.29
CA LEU A 144 -1.02 0.62 13.24
C LEU A 144 0.14 1.46 13.79
N PHE A 145 -0.16 2.45 14.62
CA PHE A 145 0.86 3.32 15.20
C PHE A 145 1.74 2.62 16.25
N ARG A 146 1.44 1.37 16.65
CA ARG A 146 2.36 0.59 17.52
C ARG A 146 3.59 0.10 16.76
N HIS A 147 3.55 0.05 15.43
CA HIS A 147 4.65 -0.43 14.61
C HIS A 147 5.79 0.59 14.42
N THR A 148 5.55 1.86 14.77
CA THR A 148 6.55 2.93 14.65
C THR A 148 6.41 3.99 15.74
N THR A 149 7.51 4.65 16.08
CA THR A 149 7.45 5.99 16.72
C THR A 149 8.18 6.99 15.85
N LEU A 150 7.65 8.20 15.82
CA LEU A 150 8.33 9.36 15.26
C LEU A 150 8.82 10.24 16.42
N SER A 151 10.13 10.48 16.48
CA SER A 151 10.75 11.48 17.36
C SER A 151 11.64 12.37 16.50
N ASP A 152 11.43 13.68 16.57
CA ASP A 152 12.10 14.67 15.73
C ASP A 152 11.96 14.35 14.22
N ASP A 153 13.03 13.85 13.62
CA ASP A 153 13.13 13.44 12.22
C ASP A 153 13.33 11.94 12.03
N THR A 154 13.23 11.16 13.11
CA THR A 154 13.57 9.74 13.13
C THR A 154 12.34 8.88 13.33
N HIS A 155 12.04 8.03 12.34
CA HIS A 155 11.14 6.90 12.49
C HIS A 155 11.90 5.69 13.04
N THR A 156 11.44 5.19 14.18
CA THR A 156 11.90 3.92 14.75
C THR A 156 10.86 2.85 14.46
N LEU A 157 11.24 1.78 13.77
CA LEU A 157 10.36 0.68 13.35
C LEU A 157 10.59 -0.54 14.25
N ARG A 158 9.51 -1.12 14.79
CA ARG A 158 9.58 -2.16 15.85
C ARG A 158 9.03 -3.52 15.48
N THR A 159 8.53 -3.68 14.26
CA THR A 159 7.80 -4.89 13.86
C THR A 159 8.41 -5.44 12.58
N VAL A 160 8.42 -6.76 12.42
CA VAL A 160 8.92 -7.37 11.18
C VAL A 160 7.94 -7.13 10.03
N PRO A 161 8.42 -7.00 8.78
CA PRO A 161 7.55 -6.85 7.60
C PRO A 161 6.57 -7.99 7.33
N SER A 162 6.66 -9.13 8.03
CA SER A 162 5.65 -10.20 7.97
C SER A 162 4.30 -9.80 8.58
N HIS A 163 4.27 -8.77 9.42
CA HIS A 163 3.04 -8.21 9.95
C HIS A 163 2.40 -7.23 8.95
N THR A 164 1.17 -7.48 8.51
CA THR A 164 0.53 -6.65 7.47
C THR A 164 0.26 -5.22 7.93
N GLY A 165 -0.07 -5.01 9.20
CA GLY A 165 -0.20 -3.67 9.78
C GLY A 165 1.09 -2.88 9.74
N ALA A 166 2.24 -3.55 9.93
CA ALA A 166 3.54 -2.91 9.85
C ALA A 166 3.87 -2.53 8.40
N LEU A 167 3.54 -3.40 7.42
CA LEU A 167 3.68 -3.07 6.00
C LEU A 167 2.89 -1.84 5.58
N CYS A 168 1.64 -1.71 6.07
CA CYS A 168 0.84 -0.52 5.80
C CYS A 168 1.54 0.74 6.33
N VAL A 169 2.06 0.70 7.55
CA VAL A 169 2.79 1.82 8.14
C VAL A 169 4.07 2.14 7.36
N TYR A 170 4.79 1.12 6.89
CA TYR A 170 6.00 1.33 6.09
C TYR A 170 5.69 1.94 4.74
N GLY A 171 4.56 1.57 4.13
CA GLY A 171 4.03 2.24 2.95
C GLY A 171 3.73 3.72 3.20
N MET A 172 3.06 4.06 4.31
CA MET A 172 2.80 5.47 4.67
C MET A 172 4.09 6.27 4.81
N ILE A 173 5.08 5.73 5.54
CA ILE A 173 6.38 6.37 5.73
C ILE A 173 7.07 6.56 4.38
N PHE A 174 7.12 5.51 3.56
CA PHE A 174 7.74 5.55 2.24
C PHE A 174 7.09 6.60 1.31
N ALA A 175 5.76 6.74 1.36
CA ALA A 175 5.04 7.76 0.60
C ALA A 175 5.49 9.18 0.95
N VAL A 176 5.65 9.49 2.24
CA VAL A 176 6.00 10.85 2.69
C VAL A 176 7.50 11.16 2.63
N MET A 177 8.36 10.15 2.54
CA MET A 177 9.81 10.32 2.59
C MET A 177 10.40 11.18 1.47
N GLN A 178 9.73 11.31 0.31
CA GLN A 178 10.19 12.22 -0.75
C GLN A 178 10.04 13.70 -0.34
N SER A 179 8.93 14.05 0.32
CA SER A 179 8.60 15.43 0.66
C SER A 179 9.14 15.84 2.03
N VAL A 180 9.17 14.89 2.96
CA VAL A 180 9.67 15.09 4.32
C VAL A 180 10.65 13.97 4.60
N PRO A 181 11.93 14.16 4.23
CA PRO A 181 12.90 13.09 4.36
C PRO A 181 13.17 12.78 5.84
N ARG A 182 13.21 11.50 6.21
CA ARG A 182 13.31 11.02 7.61
C ARG A 182 14.44 10.01 7.77
N LYS A 183 15.03 9.98 8.96
CA LYS A 183 15.93 8.90 9.39
C LYS A 183 15.12 7.66 9.76
N ILE A 184 15.55 6.49 9.29
CA ILE A 184 14.96 5.20 9.66
C ILE A 184 15.90 4.44 10.60
N VAL A 185 15.34 3.94 11.71
CA VAL A 185 16.00 3.06 12.67
C VAL A 185 15.14 1.82 12.87
N LEU A 186 15.77 0.65 13.01
CA LEU A 186 15.08 -0.61 13.30
C LEU A 186 15.40 -1.04 14.73
N GLU A 187 14.36 -1.24 15.53
CA GLU A 187 14.42 -1.96 16.83
C GLU A 187 14.06 -3.44 16.66
N VAL A 188 13.86 -3.88 15.43
CA VAL A 188 13.56 -5.25 15.05
C VAL A 188 14.77 -5.86 14.33
N ASN A 189 15.03 -7.13 14.61
CA ASN A 189 16.07 -7.87 13.90
C ASN A 189 15.50 -8.40 12.58
N ILE A 190 16.01 -7.88 11.45
CA ILE A 190 15.72 -8.37 10.10
C ILE A 190 17.04 -8.68 9.40
N ALA A 191 17.02 -9.68 8.53
CA ALA A 191 18.18 -10.10 7.75
C ALA A 191 17.90 -9.90 6.26
N SER A 192 18.97 -9.67 5.49
CA SER A 192 18.86 -9.59 4.04
C SER A 192 18.44 -10.94 3.46
N THR A 193 17.58 -10.92 2.45
CA THR A 193 17.14 -12.10 1.71
C THR A 193 17.77 -12.17 0.32
N PRO A 194 17.97 -13.36 -0.27
CA PRO A 194 18.51 -13.49 -1.63
C PRO A 194 17.61 -12.91 -2.72
N GLU A 195 16.30 -12.86 -2.46
CA GLU A 195 15.29 -12.31 -3.36
C GLU A 195 14.75 -10.97 -2.85
N LYS A 196 14.08 -10.21 -3.72
CA LYS A 196 13.40 -8.97 -3.35
C LYS A 196 12.36 -9.19 -2.25
N SER A 197 12.47 -8.40 -1.20
CA SER A 197 11.65 -8.51 0.01
C SER A 197 11.51 -7.17 0.70
N PHE A 198 10.49 -7.04 1.54
CA PHE A 198 10.37 -5.86 2.40
C PHE A 198 11.46 -5.77 3.46
N ASP A 199 12.09 -6.89 3.82
CA ASP A 199 13.26 -6.89 4.71
C ASP A 199 14.43 -6.16 4.03
N ASN A 200 14.69 -6.48 2.76
CA ASN A 200 15.69 -5.78 1.94
C ASN A 200 15.37 -4.30 1.75
N VAL A 201 14.10 -3.94 1.52
CA VAL A 201 13.65 -2.54 1.43
C VAL A 201 13.94 -1.77 2.72
N LEU A 202 13.59 -2.32 3.88
CA LEU A 202 13.85 -1.64 5.16
C LEU A 202 15.35 -1.50 5.45
N LEU A 203 16.14 -2.53 5.20
CA LEU A 203 17.60 -2.46 5.34
C LEU A 203 18.21 -1.39 4.43
N TRP A 204 17.71 -1.30 3.19
CA TRP A 204 18.12 -0.25 2.25
C TRP A 204 17.77 1.15 2.80
N LEU A 205 16.55 1.34 3.31
CA LEU A 205 16.11 2.62 3.88
C LEU A 205 16.97 3.04 5.08
N VAL A 206 17.31 2.11 5.97
CA VAL A 206 18.21 2.39 7.11
C VAL A 206 19.56 2.89 6.61
N GLU A 207 20.18 2.19 5.66
CA GLU A 207 21.51 2.57 5.16
C GLU A 207 21.51 3.93 4.44
N HIS A 208 20.46 4.19 3.66
CA HIS A 208 20.34 5.44 2.89
C HIS A 208 19.87 6.62 3.73
N THR A 209 19.40 6.38 4.96
CA THR A 209 18.96 7.44 5.89
C THR A 209 19.77 7.50 7.19
N LYS A 210 20.78 6.63 7.35
CA LYS A 210 21.60 6.47 8.57
C LYS A 210 22.20 7.77 9.10
N ASN A 211 22.65 8.63 8.19
CA ASN A 211 23.28 9.92 8.48
C ASN A 211 22.34 11.11 8.19
N GLY A 212 21.02 10.86 8.30
CA GLY A 212 20.01 11.73 7.75
C GLY A 212 19.62 11.31 6.32
N PRO A 213 18.49 11.83 5.83
CA PRO A 213 17.96 11.48 4.52
C PRO A 213 18.90 11.89 3.39
N LYS A 214 19.33 10.92 2.59
CA LYS A 214 20.03 11.16 1.33
C LYS A 214 18.98 11.32 0.21
N THR A 215 19.24 12.19 -0.76
CA THR A 215 18.44 12.24 -1.99
C THR A 215 18.44 10.85 -2.63
N VAL A 216 17.25 10.30 -2.83
CA VAL A 216 17.01 9.06 -3.59
C VAL A 216 17.11 9.36 -5.07
#